data_AF-A0A1G3PLZ7-F1
#
_entry.id   AF-A0A1G3PLZ7-F1
#
_cell.length_a   1.000
_cell.length_b   1.000
_cell.length_c   1.000
_cell.angle_alpha   90.00
_cell.angle_beta   90.00
_cell.angle_gamma   90.00
#
_symmetry.space_group_name_H-M   'P 1'
#
loop_
_entity.id
_entity.type
_entity.pdbx_description
1 polymer ?
#
loop_
_entity_poly.entity_id
_entity_poly.type
_entity_poly.pdbx_seq_one_letter_code
_entity_poly.pdbx_strand_id
1 'polypeptide(L)'
;MTNVFAVFVQHTCTNNAPILRIEKSGPVVTLSYSADNGVSFTKGMSGYFSPAQVRIGLVANEMGKPFGGDGKAHFAYIEVLEK
;
A
#
# COMPACT_ATOMS: atom_id res chain seq x y z
N MET A 1 -14.53 9.97 10.67
CA MET A 1 -14.18 9.99 9.25
C MET A 1 -13.06 9.01 9.05
N THR A 2 -13.33 7.94 8.30
CA THR A 2 -12.41 6.81 8.09
C THR A 2 -11.92 6.90 6.65
N ASN A 3 -10.67 7.31 6.46
CA ASN A 3 -10.10 7.42 5.11
C ASN A 3 -9.37 6.11 4.80
N VAL A 4 -9.78 5.44 3.73
CA VAL A 4 -9.17 4.20 3.26
C VAL A 4 -8.41 4.51 1.97
N PHE A 5 -7.16 4.10 1.90
CA PHE A 5 -6.30 4.27 0.75
C PHE A 5 -5.84 2.89 0.30
N ALA A 6 -6.13 2.50 -0.93
CA ALA A 6 -5.67 1.25 -1.51
C ALA A 6 -4.59 1.54 -2.56
N VAL A 7 -3.50 0.80 -2.48
CA VAL A 7 -2.31 0.89 -3.31
C VAL A 7 -2.13 -0.46 -4.01
N PHE A 8 -2.10 -0.46 -5.35
CA PHE A 8 -1.97 -1.69 -6.13
C PHE A 8 -0.55 -1.78 -6.69
N VAL A 9 0.18 -2.81 -6.28
CA VAL A 9 1.54 -3.07 -6.77
C VAL A 9 1.50 -4.29 -7.68
N GLN A 10 1.73 -4.11 -8.96
CA GLN A 10 1.86 -5.23 -9.88
C GLN A 10 3.32 -5.66 -9.93
N HIS A 11 3.67 -6.67 -9.14
CA HIS A 11 4.99 -7.28 -9.22
C HIS A 11 5.01 -8.29 -10.39
N THR A 12 5.57 -7.85 -11.52
CA THR A 12 6.08 -8.66 -12.64
C THR A 12 5.23 -9.86 -13.09
N CYS A 13 4.50 -9.71 -14.20
CA CYS A 13 4.10 -10.72 -15.21
C CYS A 13 3.49 -12.08 -14.80
N THR A 14 3.35 -12.40 -13.52
CA THR A 14 2.58 -13.56 -13.02
C THR A 14 1.25 -13.05 -12.47
N ASN A 15 0.14 -13.71 -12.82
CA ASN A 15 -1.25 -13.28 -12.67
C ASN A 15 -1.76 -12.84 -11.26
N ASN A 16 -0.89 -12.67 -10.26
CA ASN A 16 -1.27 -12.15 -8.96
C ASN A 16 -0.77 -10.70 -8.83
N ALA A 17 -1.68 -9.74 -8.88
CA ALA A 17 -1.40 -8.35 -8.54
C ALA A 17 -1.63 -8.16 -7.04
N PRO A 18 -0.57 -8.13 -6.20
CA PRO A 18 -0.77 -7.90 -4.78
C PRO A 18 -1.31 -6.49 -4.51
N ILE A 19 -2.23 -6.40 -3.56
CA ILE A 19 -2.83 -5.14 -3.13
C ILE A 19 -2.27 -4.81 -1.76
N LEU A 20 -1.79 -3.59 -1.58
CA LEU A 20 -1.55 -2.99 -0.27
C LEU A 20 -2.75 -2.10 0.08
N ARG A 21 -3.25 -2.21 1.30
CA ARG A 21 -4.36 -1.40 1.80
C ARG A 21 -3.93 -0.69 3.08
N ILE A 22 -4.21 0.61 3.13
CA ILE A 22 -3.94 1.50 4.25
C ILE A 22 -5.28 2.04 4.74
N GLU A 23 -5.67 1.69 5.96
CA GLU A 23 -6.92 2.14 6.57
C GLU A 23 -6.63 3.07 7.73
N LYS A 24 -7.19 4.29 7.71
CA LYS A 24 -7.10 5.24 8.81
C LYS A 24 -8.43 5.36 9.53
N SER A 25 -8.48 4.98 10.79
CA SER A 25 -9.62 5.17 11.68
C SER A 25 -9.20 6.02 12.89
N GLY A 26 -9.62 7.29 12.92
CA GLY A 26 -9.14 8.24 13.93
C GLY A 26 -7.61 8.38 13.89
N PRO A 27 -6.88 8.23 15.01
CA PRO A 27 -5.42 8.28 15.04
C PRO A 27 -4.76 6.96 14.62
N VAL A 28 -5.52 5.90 14.37
CA VAL A 28 -4.97 4.57 14.06
C VAL A 28 -4.86 4.41 12.55
N VAL A 29 -3.69 3.99 12.08
CA VAL A 29 -3.45 3.54 10.70
C VAL A 29 -3.14 2.05 10.71
N THR A 30 -3.81 1.30 9.85
CA THR A 30 -3.61 -0.14 9.65
C THR A 30 -3.14 -0.40 8.23
N LEU A 31 -2.08 -1.20 8.11
CA LEU A 31 -1.56 -1.72 6.85
C LEU A 31 -1.99 -3.18 6.72
N SER A 32 -2.62 -3.51 5.61
CA SER A 32 -2.93 -4.89 5.21
C SER A 32 -2.49 -5.13 3.76
N TYR A 33 -2.36 -6.40 3.39
CA TYR A 33 -2.04 -6.78 2.02
C TYR A 33 -2.88 -7.97 1.57
N SER A 34 -3.10 -8.07 0.26
CA SER A 34 -3.75 -9.19 -0.40
C SER A 34 -2.82 -9.75 -1.46
N ALA A 35 -2.68 -11.07 -1.50
CA ALA A 35 -1.98 -11.78 -2.57
C ALA A 35 -2.93 -12.37 -3.62
N ASP A 36 -4.24 -12.28 -3.37
CA ASP A 36 -5.33 -12.89 -4.14
C ASP A 36 -6.25 -11.84 -4.77
N ASN A 37 -5.66 -10.72 -5.22
CA ASN A 37 -6.36 -9.64 -5.92
C ASN A 37 -7.57 -9.07 -5.16
N GLY A 38 -7.45 -8.96 -3.83
CA GLY A 38 -8.41 -8.28 -2.97
C GLY A 38 -9.49 -9.17 -2.39
N VAL A 39 -9.43 -10.48 -2.59
CA VAL A 39 -10.37 -11.42 -2.00
C VAL A 39 -10.16 -11.53 -0.49
N SER A 40 -8.90 -11.67 -0.05
CA SER A 40 -8.55 -11.71 1.38
C SER A 40 -7.44 -10.72 1.70
N PHE A 41 -7.50 -10.13 2.90
CA PHE A 41 -6.50 -9.19 3.40
C PHE A 41 -5.86 -9.73 4.66
N THR A 42 -4.55 -9.91 4.61
CA THR A 42 -3.73 -10.22 5.78
C THR A 42 -3.29 -8.92 6.43
N LYS A 43 -3.51 -8.79 7.74
CA LYS A 43 -3.05 -7.63 8.50
C LYS A 43 -1.53 -7.70 8.67
N GLY A 44 -0.84 -6.66 8.21
CA GLY A 44 0.61 -6.53 8.36
C GLY A 44 0.99 -5.80 9.64
N MET A 45 0.54 -4.54 9.78
CA MET A 45 0.92 -3.67 10.89
C MET A 45 -0.23 -2.73 11.27
N SER A 46 -0.29 -2.31 12.53
CA SER A 46 -1.13 -1.17 12.96
C SER A 46 -0.36 -0.26 13.90
N GLY A 47 -0.52 1.05 13.73
CA GLY A 47 0.16 2.05 14.55
C GLY A 47 -0.68 3.29 14.77
N TYR A 48 -0.34 4.06 15.80
CA TYR A 48 -0.91 5.37 16.05
C TYR A 48 -0.11 6.42 15.27
N PHE A 49 -0.78 7.08 14.34
CA PHE A 49 -0.24 8.22 13.60
C PHE A 49 -1.01 9.47 14.04
N SER A 50 -0.39 10.25 14.92
CA SER A 50 -0.86 11.59 15.27
C SER A 50 -0.08 12.61 14.43
N PRO A 51 -0.59 12.94 13.23
CA PRO A 51 -0.73 14.34 12.85
C PRO A 51 -2.03 14.64 12.08
N ALA A 52 -2.30 15.93 11.83
CA ALA A 52 -3.45 16.40 11.04
C ALA A 52 -3.43 15.96 9.55
N GLN A 53 -2.30 15.45 9.05
CA GLN A 53 -2.14 14.97 7.67
C GLN A 53 -1.34 13.66 7.61
N VAL A 54 -1.80 12.74 6.76
CA VAL A 54 -1.09 11.50 6.38
C VAL A 54 -0.73 11.61 4.90
N ARG A 55 0.54 11.35 4.56
CA ARG A 55 1.00 11.26 3.17
C ARG A 55 1.20 9.80 2.81
N ILE A 56 0.73 9.42 1.64
CA ILE A 56 0.86 8.07 1.10
C ILE A 56 1.56 8.19 -0.23
N GLY A 57 2.56 7.35 -0.45
CA GLY A 57 3.39 7.35 -1.64
C GLY A 57 3.82 5.94 -2.03
N LEU A 58 4.17 5.78 -3.29
CA LEU A 58 4.67 4.53 -3.85
C LEU A 58 6.18 4.64 -4.00
N VAL A 59 6.90 3.64 -3.51
CA VAL A 59 8.36 3.58 -3.61
C VAL A 59 8.74 2.22 -4.13
N ALA A 60 9.50 2.21 -5.21
CA ALA A 60 10.19 1.03 -5.72
C ALA A 60 11.66 1.14 -5.31
N ASN A 61 12.20 0.10 -4.68
CA ASN A 61 13.62 0.00 -4.38
C ASN A 61 14.11 -1.42 -4.62
N GLU A 62 15.31 -1.55 -5.17
CA GLU A 62 15.96 -2.84 -5.39
C GLU A 62 16.90 -3.12 -4.21
N MET A 63 16.75 -4.28 -3.56
CA MET A 63 17.63 -4.63 -2.44
C MET A 63 19.09 -4.65 -2.88
N GLY A 64 19.97 -4.01 -2.09
CA GLY A 64 21.40 -3.92 -2.40
C GLY A 64 21.76 -2.80 -3.37
N LYS A 65 20.80 -1.99 -3.83
CA LYS A 65 21.06 -0.77 -4.60
C LYS A 65 20.63 0.49 -3.83
N PRO A 66 21.26 1.65 -4.10
CA PRO A 66 20.78 2.92 -3.60
C PRO A 66 19.38 3.23 -4.15
N PHE A 67 18.60 4.02 -3.40
CA PHE A 67 17.30 4.52 -3.86
C PHE A 67 17.43 5.17 -5.24
N GLY A 68 16.59 4.75 -6.18
CA GLY A 68 16.64 5.21 -7.57
C GLY A 68 17.48 4.35 -8.52
N GLY A 69 17.92 3.15 -8.10
CA GLY A 69 18.48 2.15 -9.02
C GLY A 69 17.47 1.68 -10.08
N ASP A 70 17.92 0.90 -11.06
CA ASP A 70 17.13 0.43 -12.22
C ASP A 70 15.95 -0.52 -11.90
N GLY A 71 15.63 -0.71 -10.62
CA GLY A 71 14.52 -1.54 -10.16
C GLY A 71 13.20 -1.02 -10.73
N LYS A 72 12.64 -1.76 -11.69
CA LYS A 72 11.34 -1.45 -12.29
C LYS A 72 10.23 -2.05 -11.44
N ALA A 73 9.30 -1.22 -10.97
CA ALA A 73 8.03 -1.67 -10.41
C ALA A 73 6.89 -1.10 -11.25
N HIS A 74 5.87 -1.91 -11.51
CA HIS A 74 4.65 -1.46 -12.16
C HIS A 74 3.59 -1.28 -11.08
N PHE A 75 3.01 -0.10 -11.00
CA PHE A 75 1.88 0.20 -10.13
C PHE A 75 0.65 0.34 -11.02
N ALA A 76 -0.36 -0.50 -10.79
CA ALA A 76 -1.52 -0.54 -11.67
C ALA A 76 -2.40 0.71 -11.49
N TYR A 77 -2.77 1.00 -10.23
CA TYR A 77 -3.56 2.18 -9.86
C TYR A 77 -3.44 2.48 -8.36
N ILE A 78 -3.92 3.66 -7.98
CA ILE A 78 -4.17 4.06 -6.59
C ILE A 78 -5.64 4.38 -6.50
N GLU A 79 -6.32 3.81 -5.51
CA GLU A 79 -7.71 4.10 -5.22
C GLU A 79 -7.82 4.72 -3.83
N VAL A 80 -8.47 5.88 -3.75
CA VAL A 80 -8.73 6.58 -2.48
C VAL A 80 -10.22 6.53 -2.21
N LEU A 81 -10.58 5.89 -1.10
CA LEU A 81 -11.95 5.70 -0.65
C LEU A 81 -12.14 6.49 0.65
N GLU A 82 -12.88 7.59 0.57
CA GLU A 82 -13.32 8.33 1.76
C GLU A 82 -14.65 7.73 2.26
N LYS A 83 -14.71 7.35 3.54
CA LYS A 83 -15.94 6.92 4.23
C LYS A 83 -16.31 7.85 5.38
#